data_AF-A0A822IJW9-F1
#
_entry.id   AF-A0A822IJW9-F1
#
_cell.length_a   1.000
_cell.length_b   1.000
_cell.length_c   1.000
_cell.angle_alpha   90.00
_cell.angle_beta   90.00
_cell.angle_gamma   90.00
#
_symmetry.space_group_name_H-M   'P 1'
#
loop_
_entity.id
_entity.type
_entity.pdbx_description
1 polymer ?
#
loop_
_entity_poly.entity_id
_entity_poly.type
_entity_poly.pdbx_seq_one_letter_code
_entity_poly.pdbx_strand_id
1 'polypeptide(L)'
;MSYVKIQRSIFQPIEDLIKIGVYKNEQEAISALVHDQAMLKVEHFKNNIKKMENKYNMAFSDFEAKINKTVNKENFEEWDDYILWESYVKTLQYWSKMA
;
A
#
# COMPACT_ATOMS: atom_id res chain seq x y z
N MET A 1 8.51 -25.80 -2.32
CA MET A 1 7.53 -24.81 -2.80
C MET A 1 6.26 -25.56 -3.17
N SER A 2 5.13 -25.26 -2.52
CA SER A 2 3.83 -25.79 -2.93
C SER A 2 3.28 -24.91 -4.04
N TYR A 3 2.89 -25.51 -5.16
CA TYR A 3 2.21 -24.78 -6.23
C TYR A 3 0.70 -24.93 -6.05
N VAL A 4 -0.02 -23.82 -6.11
CA VAL A 4 -1.48 -23.82 -6.14
C VAL A 4 -1.92 -24.07 -7.57
N LYS A 5 -2.72 -25.12 -7.81
CA LYS A 5 -3.36 -25.35 -9.11
C LYS A 5 -4.52 -24.38 -9.24
N ILE A 6 -4.41 -23.45 -10.18
CA ILE A 6 -5.45 -22.45 -10.49
C ILE A 6 -6.21 -22.93 -11.73
N GLN A 7 -7.54 -22.87 -11.70
CA GLN A 7 -8.35 -23.17 -12.87
C GLN A 7 -8.16 -22.08 -13.93
N ARG A 8 -7.97 -22.49 -15.19
CA ARG A 8 -7.71 -21.56 -16.32
C ARG A 8 -8.82 -20.53 -16.52
N SER A 9 -10.05 -20.88 -16.18
CA SER A 9 -11.22 -19.98 -16.25
C SER A 9 -11.05 -18.68 -15.48
N ILE A 10 -10.18 -18.63 -14.45
CA ILE A 10 -9.88 -17.41 -13.69
C ILE A 10 -9.21 -16.34 -14.56
N PHE A 11 -8.53 -16.73 -15.64
CA PHE A 11 -7.88 -15.80 -16.58
C PHE A 11 -8.80 -15.33 -17.72
N GLN A 12 -10.05 -15.80 -17.79
CA GLN A 12 -10.99 -15.41 -18.85
C GLN A 12 -11.13 -13.88 -19.00
N PRO A 13 -11.19 -13.07 -17.90
CA PRO A 13 -11.22 -11.62 -18.03
C PRO A 13 -9.97 -11.05 -18.73
N ILE A 14 -8.79 -11.61 -18.48
CA ILE A 14 -7.55 -11.19 -19.15
C ILE A 14 -7.59 -11.56 -20.64
N GLU A 15 -8.04 -12.77 -20.97
CA GLU A 15 -8.22 -13.19 -22.37
C GLU A 15 -9.18 -12.27 -23.12
N ASP A 16 -10.27 -11.86 -22.48
CA ASP A 16 -11.27 -10.98 -23.10
C ASP A 16 -10.70 -9.57 -23.33
N LEU A 17 -9.90 -9.05 -22.39
CA LEU A 17 -9.20 -7.76 -22.54
C LEU A 17 -8.18 -7.80 -23.69
N ILE A 18 -7.53 -8.94 -23.92
CA ILE A 18 -6.64 -9.14 -25.07
C ILE A 18 -7.45 -9.18 -26.37
N LYS A 19 -8.58 -9.89 -26.41
CA LYS A 19 -9.45 -9.98 -27.60
C LYS A 19 -9.98 -8.63 -28.04
N ILE A 20 -10.31 -7.74 -27.11
CA ILE A 20 -10.77 -6.38 -27.43
C ILE A 20 -9.62 -5.38 -27.67
N GLY A 21 -8.36 -5.85 -27.63
CA GLY A 21 -7.18 -5.06 -27.97
C GLY A 21 -6.69 -4.11 -26.87
N VAL A 22 -7.13 -4.29 -25.61
CA VAL A 22 -6.62 -3.49 -24.48
C VAL A 22 -5.17 -3.88 -24.15
N TYR A 23 -4.85 -5.17 -24.24
CA TYR A 23 -3.49 -5.70 -24.04
C TYR A 23 -3.07 -6.58 -25.22
N LYS A 24 -1.78 -6.62 -25.53
CA LYS A 24 -1.23 -7.43 -26.63
C LYS A 24 -1.17 -8.91 -26.26
N ASN A 25 -0.94 -9.21 -24.99
CA ASN A 25 -0.80 -10.58 -24.47
C ASN A 25 -1.03 -10.64 -22.96
N GLU A 26 -1.09 -11.86 -22.42
CA GLU A 26 -1.32 -12.13 -20.99
C GLU A 26 -0.23 -11.52 -20.09
N GLN A 27 1.04 -11.52 -20.53
CA GLN A 27 2.15 -10.99 -19.75
C GLN A 27 2.02 -9.47 -19.56
N GLU A 28 1.67 -8.73 -20.61
CA GLU A 28 1.42 -7.29 -20.54
C GLU A 28 0.21 -7.00 -19.64
N ALA A 29 -0.88 -7.77 -19.78
CA ALA A 29 -2.07 -7.61 -18.95
C ALA A 29 -1.79 -7.85 -17.46
N ILE A 30 -1.05 -8.89 -17.12
CA ILE A 30 -0.68 -9.20 -15.73
C ILE A 30 0.27 -8.14 -15.18
N SER A 31 1.26 -7.70 -15.96
CA SER A 31 2.19 -6.63 -15.55
C SER A 31 1.46 -5.32 -15.28
N ALA A 32 0.52 -4.94 -16.16
CA ALA A 32 -0.31 -3.74 -15.99
C ALA A 32 -1.19 -3.86 -14.74
N LEU A 33 -1.85 -5.00 -14.54
CA LEU A 33 -2.69 -5.21 -13.36
C LEU A 33 -1.91 -5.12 -12.04
N VAL A 34 -0.70 -5.68 -11.99
CA VAL A 34 0.17 -5.59 -10.80
C VAL A 34 0.60 -4.15 -10.55
N HIS A 35 0.97 -3.41 -11.60
CA HIS A 35 1.32 -2.00 -11.50
C HIS A 35 0.13 -1.16 -11.02
N ASP A 36 -1.06 -1.34 -11.60
CA ASP A 36 -2.28 -0.63 -11.20
C ASP A 36 -2.64 -0.93 -9.75
N GLN A 37 -2.51 -2.20 -9.32
CA GLN A 37 -2.69 -2.58 -7.93
C GLN A 37 -1.68 -1.89 -7.01
N ALA A 38 -0.41 -1.77 -7.43
CA ALA A 38 0.61 -1.04 -6.67
C ALA A 38 0.25 0.45 -6.54
N MET A 39 -0.20 1.09 -7.63
CA MET A 39 -0.67 2.48 -7.61
C MET A 39 -1.85 2.69 -6.64
N LEU A 40 -2.86 1.81 -6.69
CA LEU A 40 -4.00 1.86 -5.77
C LEU A 40 -3.55 1.72 -4.30
N LYS A 41 -2.57 0.86 -4.01
CA LYS A 41 -1.99 0.73 -2.68
C LYS A 41 -1.24 1.99 -2.26
N VAL A 42 -0.44 2.58 -3.16
CA VAL A 42 0.25 3.86 -2.92
C VAL A 42 -0.74 4.96 -2.55
N GLU A 43 -1.82 5.14 -3.32
CA GLU A 43 -2.86 6.13 -3.03
C GLU A 43 -3.56 5.87 -1.70
N HIS A 44 -3.89 4.61 -1.41
CA HIS A 44 -4.50 4.22 -0.14
C HIS A 44 -3.64 4.62 1.06
N PHE A 45 -2.34 4.30 1.05
CA PHE A 45 -1.45 4.64 2.16
C PHE A 45 -1.14 6.14 2.24
N LYS A 46 -1.03 6.85 1.11
CA LYS A 46 -0.94 8.32 1.11
C LYS A 46 -2.14 8.96 1.81
N ASN A 47 -3.35 8.48 1.51
CA ASN A 47 -4.57 8.98 2.15
C ASN A 47 -4.61 8.69 3.66
N ASN A 48 -4.15 7.51 4.07
CA ASN A 48 -4.08 7.17 5.50
C ASN A 48 -3.04 7.99 6.25
N ILE A 49 -1.86 8.22 5.65
CA ILE A 49 -0.84 9.13 6.19
C ILE A 49 -1.41 10.54 6.34
N LYS A 50 -2.08 11.07 5.32
CA LYS A 50 -2.71 12.40 5.40
C LYS A 50 -3.75 12.52 6.52
N LYS A 51 -4.50 11.46 6.79
CA LYS A 51 -5.44 11.43 7.92
C LYS A 51 -4.71 11.53 9.27
N MET A 52 -3.58 10.85 9.42
CA MET A 52 -2.75 10.95 10.62
C MET A 52 -2.09 12.32 10.75
N GLU A 53 -1.56 12.88 9.66
CA GLU A 53 -1.03 14.24 9.62
C GLU A 53 -2.08 15.27 10.04
N ASN A 54 -3.33 15.10 9.61
CA ASN A 54 -4.44 15.94 10.04
C ASN A 54 -4.83 15.71 11.51
N LYS A 55 -4.81 14.47 12.00
CA LYS A 55 -5.13 14.14 13.41
C LYS A 55 -4.17 14.83 14.37
N TYR A 56 -2.88 14.83 14.04
CA TYR A 56 -1.82 15.37 14.91
C TYR A 56 -1.33 16.76 14.52
N ASN A 57 -1.77 17.27 13.37
CA ASN A 57 -1.34 18.53 12.78
C ASN A 57 0.20 18.65 12.66
N MET A 58 0.86 17.57 12.25
CA MET A 58 2.31 17.49 12.08
C MET A 58 2.70 16.38 11.11
N ALA A 59 3.94 16.38 10.63
CA ALA A 59 4.47 15.29 9.81
C ALA A 59 4.86 14.07 10.67
N PHE A 60 4.97 12.90 10.03
CA PHE A 60 5.35 11.66 10.73
C PHE A 60 6.69 11.79 11.48
N SER A 61 7.70 12.45 10.89
CA SER A 61 9.02 12.64 11.51
C SER A 61 8.94 13.44 12.81
N ASP A 62 8.06 14.44 12.88
CA ASP A 62 7.88 15.26 14.07
C ASP A 62 7.13 14.46 15.15
N PHE A 63 6.16 13.66 14.74
CA PHE A 63 5.43 12.76 15.62
C PHE A 63 6.35 11.67 16.21
N GLU A 64 7.18 11.02 15.40
CA GLU A 64 8.20 10.06 15.85
C GLU A 64 9.18 10.70 16.85
N ALA A 65 9.65 11.92 16.57
CA ALA A 65 10.51 12.66 17.50
C ALA A 65 9.80 12.99 18.83
N LYS A 66 8.49 13.29 18.81
CA LYS A 66 7.67 13.51 20.01
C LYS A 66 7.57 12.23 20.84
N ILE A 67 7.21 11.10 20.22
CA ILE A 67 7.10 9.79 20.90
C ILE A 67 8.41 9.42 21.59
N ASN A 68 9.53 9.53 20.89
CA ASN A 68 10.86 9.20 21.42
C ASN A 68 11.32 10.10 22.58
N LYS A 69 10.80 11.33 22.68
CA LYS A 69 11.11 12.27 23.78
C LYS A 69 10.21 12.08 25.00
N THR A 70 9.05 11.45 24.84
CA THR A 70 8.02 11.38 25.89
C THR A 70 8.12 10.06 26.67
N VAL A 71 9.30 9.78 27.24
CA VAL A 71 9.60 8.52 27.95
C VAL A 71 8.85 8.39 29.29
N ASN A 72 8.47 9.51 29.92
CA ASN A 72 7.89 9.53 31.28
C ASN A 72 6.38 9.81 31.35
N LYS A 73 5.70 9.94 30.20
CA LYS A 73 4.23 10.09 30.10
C LYS A 73 3.74 9.36 28.86
N GLU A 74 3.75 8.03 28.92
CA GLU A 74 3.21 7.22 27.83
C GLU A 74 1.72 7.49 27.67
N ASN A 75 1.34 7.94 26.48
CA ASN A 75 -0.04 7.94 26.03
C ASN A 75 -0.22 6.72 25.12
N PHE A 76 -0.93 5.70 25.59
CA PHE A 76 -1.16 4.45 24.85
C PHE A 76 -1.79 4.69 23.48
N GLU A 77 -2.71 5.66 23.37
CA GLU A 77 -3.32 6.01 22.08
C GLU A 77 -2.27 6.53 21.08
N GLU A 78 -1.38 7.41 21.54
CA GLU A 78 -0.32 7.95 20.67
C GLU A 78 0.70 6.88 20.26
N TRP A 79 0.97 5.89 21.12
CA TRP A 79 1.81 4.75 20.78
C TRP A 79 1.16 3.81 19.76
N ASP A 80 -0.13 3.51 19.92
CA ASP A 80 -0.88 2.70 18.95
C ASP A 80 -0.94 3.39 17.58
N ASP A 81 -1.21 4.68 17.57
CA ASP A 81 -1.22 5.48 16.35
C ASP A 81 0.17 5.61 15.73
N TYR A 82 1.23 5.68 16.54
CA TYR A 82 2.61 5.65 16.04
C TYR A 82 2.91 4.35 15.30
N ILE A 83 2.62 3.19 15.90
CA ILE A 83 2.86 1.88 15.29
C ILE A 83 2.08 1.77 13.98
N LEU A 84 0.82 2.21 13.98
CA LEU A 84 -0.04 2.19 12.81
C LEU A 84 0.49 3.11 11.69
N TRP A 85 0.85 4.35 12.03
CA TRP A 85 1.34 5.31 11.06
C TRP A 85 2.72 4.90 10.49
N GLU A 86 3.62 4.39 11.33
CA GLU A 86 4.91 3.85 10.88
C GLU A 86 4.70 2.72 9.86
N SER A 87 3.71 1.85 10.10
CA SER A 87 3.35 0.78 9.17
C SER A 87 2.89 1.33 7.81
N TYR A 88 2.16 2.44 7.79
CA TYR A 88 1.71 3.09 6.55
C TYR A 88 2.89 3.67 5.78
N VAL A 89 3.81 4.36 6.45
CA VAL A 89 5.01 4.94 5.83
C VAL A 89 5.89 3.85 5.21
N LYS A 90 6.18 2.78 5.95
CA LYS A 90 6.97 1.63 5.45
C LYS A 90 6.28 0.95 4.27
N THR A 91 4.97 0.74 4.37
CA THR A 91 4.21 0.08 3.31
C THR A 91 4.11 0.95 2.06
N LEU A 92 3.95 2.27 2.21
CA LEU A 92 4.00 3.22 1.09
C LEU A 92 5.36 3.17 0.39
N GLN A 93 6.46 3.15 1.13
CA GLN A 93 7.81 3.04 0.56
C GLN A 93 8.00 1.73 -0.23
N TYR A 94 7.41 0.62 0.24
CA TYR A 94 7.46 -0.65 -0.47
C TYR A 94 6.68 -0.58 -1.80
N TRP A 95 5.40 -0.19 -1.76
CA TRP A 95 4.57 -0.15 -2.97
C TRP A 95 5.02 0.90 -3.97
N SER A 96 5.61 2.01 -3.52
CA SER A 96 6.18 3.04 -4.42
C SER A 96 7.43 2.57 -5.17
N LYS A 97 8.03 1.44 -4.80
CA LYS A 97 9.10 0.79 -5.58
C LYS A 97 8.56 -0.21 -6.61
N MET A 98 7.28 -0.58 -6.48
CA MET A 98 6.60 -1.56 -7.34
C MET A 98 5.62 -0.91 -8.32
N ALA A 99 5.12 0.28 -7.99
CA ALA A 99 4.47 1.21 -8.91
C ALA A 99 5.56 1.94 -9.71
#